data_AF-B4XKD7-F1
#
_entry.id   AF-B4XKD7-F1
#
_cell.length_a   1.000
_cell.length_b   1.000
_cell.length_c   1.000
_cell.angle_alpha   90.00
_cell.angle_beta   90.00
_cell.angle_gamma   90.00
#
_symmetry.space_group_name_H-M   'P 1'
#
loop_
_entity.id
_entity.type
_entity.pdbx_description
1 polymer ?
#
loop_
_entity_poly.entity_id
_entity_poly.type
_entity_poly.pdbx_seq_one_letter_code
_entity_poly.pdbx_strand_id
1 'polypeptide(L)'
;LLLELLTQKGTCTPEEFVEILKKGDHQHVEDQLKRTSTHSKTTKGPSDVADDVIACLKDLYATEYAHVRPLPWFPDLDLKRHLGEVYTNLQLQYNDGRGHFRDTDTIVSLVDIYNTREGEASQASVRSSVRKIRVEGDPGIGKPCSCQKLAFDWSCGKLERFKVVLFLEMRHLAGKVKDTIFKQLLPEDTKTTPDQLWSYIQDNQDDVLFILDGLDELSQEAGKVTDVVDLIQGKI
;
A
#
# COMPACT_ATOMS: atom_id res chain seq x y z
N LEU A 1 -9.05 2.46 -25.44
CA LEU A 1 -7.77 2.76 -26.14
C LEU A 1 -7.36 1.69 -27.17
N LEU A 2 -6.94 0.46 -26.81
CA LEU A 2 -6.49 -0.53 -27.82
C LEU A 2 -7.64 -1.00 -28.75
N LEU A 3 -8.82 -1.28 -28.20
CA LEU A 3 -10.02 -1.68 -28.97
C LEU A 3 -10.53 -0.55 -29.88
N GLU A 4 -10.45 0.69 -29.43
CA GLU A 4 -10.83 1.87 -30.22
C GLU A 4 -9.85 2.10 -31.38
N LEU A 5 -8.55 1.88 -31.16
CA LEU A 5 -7.53 1.94 -32.20
C LEU A 5 -7.68 0.80 -33.21
N LEU A 6 -8.05 -0.41 -32.77
CA LEU A 6 -8.37 -1.53 -33.66
C LEU A 6 -9.60 -1.24 -34.53
N THR A 7 -10.62 -0.62 -33.96
CA THR A 7 -11.85 -0.24 -34.71
C THR A 7 -11.61 0.93 -35.67
N GLN A 8 -10.68 1.84 -35.35
CA GLN A 8 -10.34 2.98 -36.21
C GLN A 8 -9.29 2.67 -37.30
N LYS A 9 -8.38 1.72 -37.08
CA LYS A 9 -7.22 1.49 -37.95
C LYS A 9 -7.02 0.04 -38.41
N GLY A 10 -7.75 -0.92 -37.85
CA GLY A 10 -7.65 -2.34 -38.18
C GLY A 10 -8.82 -2.84 -39.03
N THR A 11 -8.58 -3.94 -39.76
CA THR A 11 -9.63 -4.74 -40.42
C THR A 11 -10.18 -5.84 -39.50
N CYS A 12 -9.72 -5.89 -38.25
CA CYS A 12 -10.03 -6.93 -37.28
C CYS A 12 -11.09 -6.41 -36.31
N THR A 13 -12.18 -7.16 -36.14
CA THR A 13 -13.20 -6.82 -35.16
C THR A 13 -12.72 -7.14 -33.73
N PRO A 14 -13.19 -6.41 -32.71
CA PRO A 14 -12.90 -6.71 -31.30
C PRO A 14 -13.11 -8.18 -30.93
N GLU A 15 -14.13 -8.81 -31.47
CA GLU A 15 -14.49 -10.20 -31.23
C GLU A 15 -13.47 -11.17 -31.84
N GLU A 16 -13.02 -10.90 -33.07
CA GLU A 16 -11.96 -11.68 -33.72
C GLU A 16 -10.61 -11.54 -32.99
N PHE A 17 -10.30 -10.35 -32.49
CA PHE A 17 -9.07 -10.10 -31.73
C PHE A 17 -9.05 -10.88 -30.41
N VAL A 18 -10.18 -10.93 -29.70
CA VAL A 18 -10.33 -11.74 -28.49
C VAL A 18 -10.17 -13.23 -28.78
N GLU A 19 -10.73 -13.75 -29.87
CA GLU A 19 -10.54 -15.14 -30.26
C GLU A 19 -9.09 -15.47 -30.66
N ILE A 20 -8.36 -14.52 -31.24
CA ILE A 20 -6.92 -14.66 -31.53
C ILE A 20 -6.12 -14.71 -30.22
N LEU A 21 -6.45 -13.86 -29.23
CA LEU A 21 -5.80 -13.87 -27.92
C LEU A 21 -6.01 -15.20 -27.18
N LYS A 22 -7.22 -15.78 -27.28
CA LYS A 22 -7.49 -17.12 -26.73
C LYS A 22 -6.70 -18.22 -27.43
N LYS A 23 -6.57 -18.15 -28.76
CA LYS A 23 -5.76 -19.10 -29.54
C LYS A 23 -4.27 -18.97 -29.27
N GLY A 24 -3.80 -17.80 -28.85
CA GLY A 24 -2.40 -17.51 -28.52
C GLY A 24 -2.02 -17.73 -27.05
N ASP A 25 -2.90 -18.31 -26.22
CA ASP A 25 -2.69 -18.50 -24.77
C ASP A 25 -2.43 -17.19 -23.99
N HIS A 26 -3.01 -16.09 -24.46
CA HIS A 26 -2.91 -14.75 -23.86
C HIS A 26 -4.21 -14.33 -23.15
N GLN A 27 -4.82 -15.24 -22.39
CA GLN A 27 -6.09 -14.99 -21.68
C GLN A 27 -6.01 -13.82 -20.68
N HIS A 28 -4.86 -13.62 -20.05
CA HIS A 28 -4.62 -12.49 -19.15
C HIS A 28 -4.84 -11.11 -19.84
N VAL A 29 -4.53 -11.01 -21.13
CA VAL A 29 -4.69 -9.78 -21.92
C VAL A 29 -6.17 -9.56 -22.26
N GLU A 30 -6.93 -10.62 -22.51
CA GLU A 30 -8.39 -10.56 -22.69
C GLU A 30 -9.08 -10.04 -21.42
N ASP A 31 -8.67 -10.52 -20.25
CA ASP A 31 -9.24 -10.07 -18.97
C ASP A 31 -8.97 -8.59 -18.70
N GLN A 32 -7.78 -8.10 -19.03
CA GLN A 32 -7.46 -6.67 -18.96
C GLN A 32 -8.25 -5.83 -19.99
N LEU A 33 -8.44 -6.33 -21.21
CA LEU A 33 -9.22 -5.65 -22.25
C LEU A 33 -10.72 -5.56 -21.90
N LYS A 34 -11.29 -6.60 -21.31
CA LYS A 34 -12.68 -6.59 -20.84
C LYS A 34 -12.88 -5.63 -19.68
N ARG A 35 -11.97 -5.63 -18.69
CA ARG A 35 -12.00 -4.71 -17.53
C ARG A 35 -11.99 -3.24 -17.94
N THR A 36 -11.16 -2.89 -18.92
CA THR A 36 -11.02 -1.51 -19.43
C THR A 36 -12.22 -1.05 -20.27
N SER A 37 -12.91 -1.96 -20.98
CA SER A 37 -14.08 -1.62 -21.81
C SER A 37 -15.34 -1.31 -20.98
N THR A 38 -15.58 -2.03 -19.88
CA THR A 38 -16.73 -1.78 -18.97
C THR A 38 -16.64 -0.47 -18.18
N HIS A 39 -15.49 0.21 -18.17
CA HIS A 39 -15.31 1.46 -17.41
C HIS A 39 -15.72 2.73 -18.16
N SER A 40 -16.20 2.67 -19.41
CA SER A 40 -16.69 3.87 -20.11
C SER A 40 -18.21 4.04 -19.97
N LYS A 41 -18.62 5.20 -19.43
CA LYS A 41 -19.99 5.73 -19.26
C LYS A 41 -20.76 5.31 -17.99
N THR A 42 -20.31 5.79 -16.85
CA THR A 42 -21.21 6.26 -15.78
C THR A 42 -20.51 7.36 -14.99
N THR A 43 -21.20 8.47 -14.75
CA THR A 43 -20.77 9.53 -13.83
C THR A 43 -20.85 8.99 -12.41
N LYS A 44 -19.72 8.47 -11.92
CA LYS A 44 -19.58 7.90 -10.57
C LYS A 44 -19.52 9.00 -9.50
N GLY A 45 -20.18 8.78 -8.37
CA GLY A 45 -20.16 9.70 -7.23
C GLY A 45 -18.86 9.61 -6.41
N PRO A 46 -18.63 10.52 -5.44
CA PRO A 46 -17.39 10.57 -4.65
C PRO A 46 -17.06 9.29 -3.88
N SER A 47 -18.07 8.55 -3.42
CA SER A 47 -17.90 7.26 -2.71
C SER A 47 -17.38 6.15 -3.62
N ASP A 48 -17.89 6.08 -4.85
CA ASP A 48 -17.56 5.04 -5.84
C ASP A 48 -16.11 5.19 -6.34
N VAL A 49 -15.61 6.43 -6.38
CA VAL A 49 -14.21 6.75 -6.69
C VAL A 49 -13.24 6.26 -5.60
N ALA A 50 -13.64 6.34 -4.33
CA ALA A 50 -12.82 5.83 -3.23
C ALA A 50 -12.80 4.30 -3.20
N ASP A 51 -13.93 3.65 -3.49
CA ASP A 51 -14.03 2.19 -3.58
C ASP A 51 -13.15 1.63 -4.71
N ASP A 52 -13.12 2.30 -5.87
CA ASP A 52 -12.21 1.96 -6.98
C ASP A 52 -10.74 2.05 -6.54
N VAL A 53 -10.36 3.13 -5.83
CA VAL A 53 -8.99 3.29 -5.29
C VAL A 53 -8.65 2.19 -4.28
N ILE A 54 -9.56 1.88 -3.36
CA ILE A 54 -9.37 0.82 -2.37
C ILE A 54 -9.16 -0.52 -3.05
N ALA A 55 -9.96 -0.83 -4.08
CA ALA A 55 -9.80 -2.05 -4.86
C ALA A 55 -8.44 -2.12 -5.55
N CYS A 56 -8.00 -1.02 -6.18
CA CYS A 56 -6.67 -0.93 -6.80
C CYS A 56 -5.53 -1.16 -5.79
N LEU A 57 -5.60 -0.53 -4.61
CA LEU A 57 -4.59 -0.71 -3.56
C LEU A 57 -4.55 -2.16 -3.05
N LYS A 58 -5.72 -2.78 -2.87
CA LYS A 58 -5.80 -4.19 -2.47
C LYS A 58 -5.17 -5.10 -3.51
N ASP A 59 -5.45 -4.88 -4.79
CA ASP A 59 -4.87 -5.64 -5.89
C ASP A 59 -3.35 -5.46 -5.96
N LEU A 60 -2.86 -4.21 -5.90
CA LEU A 60 -1.44 -3.88 -5.86
C LEU A 60 -0.71 -4.63 -4.74
N TYR A 61 -1.27 -4.60 -3.52
CA TYR A 61 -0.60 -5.23 -2.38
C TYR A 61 -0.69 -6.75 -2.41
N ALA A 62 -1.80 -7.32 -2.90
CA ALA A 62 -1.96 -8.76 -3.06
C ALA A 62 -1.11 -9.36 -4.19
N THR A 63 -0.68 -8.55 -5.15
CA THR A 63 0.09 -9.01 -6.33
C THR A 63 1.57 -8.64 -6.21
N GLU A 64 1.89 -7.36 -6.34
CA GLU A 64 3.26 -6.85 -6.36
C GLU A 64 3.92 -6.98 -4.99
N TYR A 65 3.20 -6.64 -3.92
CA TYR A 65 3.78 -6.63 -2.57
C TYR A 65 3.64 -7.96 -1.85
N ALA A 66 3.06 -8.98 -2.47
CA ALA A 66 3.02 -10.33 -1.91
C ALA A 66 4.38 -11.06 -2.00
N HIS A 67 5.36 -10.48 -2.69
CA HIS A 67 6.65 -11.11 -2.93
C HIS A 67 7.83 -10.23 -2.49
N VAL A 68 8.85 -10.88 -1.93
CA VAL A 68 10.16 -10.26 -1.63
C VAL A 68 11.20 -10.81 -2.61
N ARG A 69 12.10 -9.94 -3.08
CA ARG A 69 13.31 -10.35 -3.81
C ARG A 69 14.53 -10.25 -2.88
N PRO A 70 15.12 -11.37 -2.46
CA PRO A 70 16.32 -11.35 -1.62
C PRO A 70 17.55 -10.76 -2.31
N LEU A 71 17.62 -10.83 -3.65
CA LEU A 71 18.75 -10.38 -4.45
C LEU A 71 18.30 -9.36 -5.51
N PRO A 72 18.14 -8.07 -5.15
CA PRO A 72 17.65 -7.04 -6.08
C PRO A 72 18.55 -6.82 -7.30
N TRP A 73 19.86 -7.06 -7.15
CA TRP A 73 20.87 -6.86 -8.21
C TRP A 73 20.96 -8.02 -9.21
N PHE A 74 20.17 -9.08 -9.04
CA PHE A 74 20.18 -10.24 -9.93
C PHE A 74 18.76 -10.63 -10.34
N PRO A 75 18.14 -9.85 -11.27
CA PRO A 75 16.74 -10.00 -11.64
C PRO A 75 16.44 -11.28 -12.45
N ASP A 76 17.45 -11.90 -13.06
CA ASP A 76 17.31 -13.10 -13.90
C ASP A 76 17.03 -14.37 -13.08
N LEU A 77 17.26 -14.32 -11.78
CA LEU A 77 16.97 -15.41 -10.88
C LEU A 77 15.57 -15.15 -10.29
N ASP A 78 14.59 -15.93 -10.76
CA ASP A 78 13.19 -15.84 -10.30
C ASP A 78 13.03 -16.40 -8.87
N LEU A 79 13.77 -15.82 -7.93
CA LEU A 79 13.71 -16.09 -6.49
C LEU A 79 12.75 -15.12 -5.80
N LYS A 80 11.64 -14.78 -6.46
CA LYS A 80 10.53 -14.13 -5.76
C LYS A 80 10.03 -15.12 -4.70
N ARG A 81 10.09 -14.71 -3.44
CA ARG A 81 9.55 -15.50 -2.33
C ARG A 81 8.30 -14.83 -1.81
N HIS A 82 7.24 -15.61 -1.65
CA HIS A 82 6.01 -15.09 -1.08
C HIS A 82 6.25 -14.65 0.36
N LEU A 83 5.68 -13.52 0.79
CA LEU A 83 5.92 -12.98 2.14
C LEU A 83 5.55 -13.99 3.24
N GLY A 84 4.53 -14.81 3.02
CA GLY A 84 4.14 -15.86 3.96
C GLY A 84 5.22 -16.92 4.22
N GLU A 85 6.19 -17.09 3.32
CA GLU A 85 7.30 -18.04 3.48
C GLU A 85 8.51 -17.43 4.21
N VAL A 86 8.66 -16.10 4.13
CA VAL A 86 9.87 -15.40 4.58
C VAL A 86 9.63 -14.63 5.87
N TYR A 87 8.41 -14.12 6.06
CA TYR A 87 8.07 -13.28 7.19
C TYR A 87 8.00 -14.10 8.48
N THR A 88 8.63 -13.57 9.53
CA THR A 88 8.59 -14.13 10.88
C THR A 88 8.00 -13.09 11.84
N ASN A 89 7.30 -13.57 12.86
CA ASN A 89 6.68 -12.69 13.84
C ASN A 89 7.74 -11.90 14.61
N LEU A 90 7.37 -10.69 15.03
CA LEU A 90 8.29 -9.78 15.68
C LEU A 90 8.28 -9.99 17.19
N GLN A 91 9.44 -9.82 17.82
CA GLN A 91 9.55 -9.68 19.26
C GLN A 91 9.35 -8.21 19.62
N LEU A 92 8.39 -7.92 20.50
CA LEU A 92 8.13 -6.56 20.93
C LEU A 92 9.19 -6.14 21.96
N GLN A 93 9.84 -5.01 21.69
CA GLN A 93 10.70 -4.33 22.66
C GLN A 93 10.09 -2.98 23.03
N TYR A 94 10.14 -2.65 24.32
CA TYR A 94 9.66 -1.36 24.81
C TYR A 94 10.85 -0.43 25.11
N ASN A 95 10.78 0.80 24.60
CA ASN A 95 11.76 1.84 24.93
C ASN A 95 11.38 2.52 26.25
N ASP A 96 12.26 2.48 27.23
CA ASP A 96 12.03 3.06 28.56
C ASP A 96 12.13 4.61 28.62
N GLY A 97 12.23 5.26 27.45
CA GLY A 97 12.37 6.71 27.30
C GLY A 97 13.78 7.23 27.54
N ARG A 98 14.73 6.36 27.92
CA ARG A 98 16.15 6.68 28.10
C ARG A 98 17.03 6.11 27.00
N GLY A 99 16.41 5.57 25.94
CA GLY A 99 17.10 4.93 24.82
C GLY A 99 17.45 3.46 25.08
N HIS A 100 17.00 2.87 26.19
CA HIS A 100 17.15 1.43 26.41
C HIS A 100 15.89 0.70 25.97
N PHE A 101 16.10 -0.32 25.16
CA PHE A 101 15.06 -1.27 24.78
C PHE A 101 15.05 -2.42 25.78
N ARG A 102 13.86 -2.75 26.29
CA ARG A 102 13.65 -3.93 27.14
C ARG A 102 12.86 -4.97 26.37
N ASP A 103 13.38 -6.18 26.37
CA ASP A 103 12.66 -7.34 25.87
C ASP A 103 11.41 -7.57 26.71
N THR A 104 10.29 -7.76 26.03
CA THR A 104 9.02 -8.13 26.67
C THR A 104 8.76 -9.64 26.56
N ASP A 105 9.68 -10.39 25.95
CA ASP A 105 9.53 -11.81 25.55
C ASP A 105 8.21 -12.12 24.80
N THR A 106 7.52 -11.09 24.33
CA THR A 106 6.21 -11.18 23.71
C THR A 106 6.40 -11.17 22.20
N ILE A 107 6.10 -12.30 21.57
CA ILE A 107 6.02 -12.41 20.13
C ILE A 107 4.64 -11.87 19.71
N VAL A 108 4.64 -10.85 18.85
CA VAL A 108 3.43 -10.20 18.35
C VAL A 108 3.41 -10.26 16.82
N SER A 109 2.23 -10.47 16.24
CA SER A 109 2.05 -10.11 14.83
C SER A 109 1.88 -8.59 14.73
N LEU A 110 2.29 -8.00 13.61
CA LEU A 110 2.08 -6.56 13.37
C LEU A 110 0.60 -6.18 13.45
N VAL A 111 -0.30 -7.10 13.09
CA VAL A 111 -1.75 -6.90 13.12
C VAL A 111 -2.25 -6.75 14.56
N ASP A 112 -1.70 -7.54 15.50
CA ASP A 112 -2.12 -7.53 16.91
C ASP A 112 -1.83 -6.18 17.59
N ILE A 113 -0.78 -5.49 17.13
CA ILE A 113 -0.43 -4.14 17.61
C ILE A 113 -1.59 -3.17 17.38
N TYR A 114 -2.30 -3.31 16.25
CA TYR A 114 -3.43 -2.44 15.88
C TYR A 114 -4.79 -2.98 16.35
N ASN A 115 -4.89 -4.30 16.56
CA ASN A 115 -6.12 -5.00 16.94
C ASN A 115 -6.33 -5.12 18.45
N THR A 116 -5.41 -4.62 19.30
CA THR A 116 -5.53 -4.76 20.77
C THR A 116 -6.83 -4.11 21.26
N ARG A 117 -7.82 -4.96 21.56
CA ARG A 117 -9.18 -4.59 22.02
C ARG A 117 -9.14 -4.11 23.48
N GLU A 118 -10.08 -3.24 23.82
CA GLU A 118 -10.31 -2.55 25.11
C GLU A 118 -10.59 -3.46 26.34
N GLY A 119 -10.11 -4.72 26.35
CA GLY A 119 -10.51 -5.75 27.32
C GLY A 119 -9.59 -5.97 28.53
N GLU A 120 -8.37 -5.44 28.57
CA GLU A 120 -7.49 -5.58 29.74
C GLU A 120 -7.49 -4.28 30.56
N ALA A 121 -8.52 -4.18 31.41
CA ALA A 121 -8.93 -3.04 32.23
C ALA A 121 -7.95 -2.60 33.34
N SER A 122 -6.64 -2.72 33.11
CA SER A 122 -5.61 -2.18 34.01
C SER A 122 -4.45 -1.46 33.29
N GLN A 123 -4.43 -1.45 31.94
CA GLN A 123 -3.53 -0.61 31.13
C GLN A 123 -4.22 0.03 29.91
N ALA A 124 -5.56 -0.02 29.86
CA ALA A 124 -6.38 0.35 28.70
C ALA A 124 -6.44 1.86 28.39
N SER A 125 -6.15 2.75 29.35
CA SER A 125 -6.29 4.20 29.14
C SER A 125 -5.15 4.83 28.32
N VAL A 126 -4.03 4.13 28.11
CA VAL A 126 -2.86 4.65 27.37
C VAL A 126 -2.75 4.03 25.97
N ARG A 127 -3.20 2.79 25.77
CA ARG A 127 -3.07 2.09 24.47
C ARG A 127 -4.16 2.46 23.46
N SER A 128 -5.31 2.95 23.90
CA SER A 128 -6.41 3.39 23.02
C SER A 128 -6.12 4.67 22.21
N SER A 129 -5.01 5.39 22.48
CA SER A 129 -4.67 6.65 21.79
C SER A 129 -3.40 6.60 20.95
N VAL A 130 -2.85 5.41 20.69
CA VAL A 130 -1.61 5.29 19.91
C VAL A 130 -1.92 5.52 18.43
N ARG A 131 -1.68 6.75 17.96
CA ARG A 131 -1.82 7.14 16.55
C ARG A 131 -0.54 6.94 15.73
N LYS A 132 0.59 6.67 16.38
CA LYS A 132 1.92 6.61 15.74
C LYS A 132 2.72 5.48 16.34
N ILE A 133 3.29 4.65 15.48
CA ILE A 133 4.19 3.57 15.86
C ILE A 133 5.47 3.76 15.07
N ARG A 134 6.59 3.82 15.78
CA ARG A 134 7.93 3.83 15.17
C ARG A 134 8.51 2.43 15.29
N VAL A 135 8.90 1.86 14.16
CA VAL A 135 9.61 0.58 14.11
C VAL A 135 11.11 0.85 14.02
N GLU A 136 11.85 0.36 15.00
CA GLU A 136 13.31 0.50 15.08
C GLU A 136 13.95 -0.87 15.09
N GLY A 137 15.19 -0.95 14.60
CA GLY A 137 15.97 -2.19 14.55
C GLY A 137 17.19 -2.01 13.67
N ASP A 138 18.09 -2.98 13.71
CA ASP A 138 19.36 -2.90 12.99
C ASP A 138 19.17 -2.95 11.46
N PRO A 139 20.12 -2.41 10.67
CA PRO A 139 20.15 -2.62 9.23
C PRO A 139 20.11 -4.12 8.89
N GLY A 140 19.29 -4.50 7.90
CA GLY A 140 19.15 -5.90 7.49
C GLY A 140 18.19 -6.76 8.33
N ILE A 141 17.64 -6.25 9.44
CA ILE A 141 16.68 -7.01 10.29
C ILE A 141 15.32 -7.29 9.61
N GLY A 142 15.04 -6.64 8.47
CA GLY A 142 13.79 -6.83 7.73
C GLY A 142 12.69 -5.79 8.01
N LYS A 143 13.02 -4.56 8.44
CA LYS A 143 12.03 -3.48 8.63
C LYS A 143 11.19 -3.20 7.36
N PRO A 144 11.79 -3.06 6.15
CA PRO A 144 11.00 -2.86 4.93
C PRO A 144 10.04 -4.03 4.65
N CYS A 145 10.51 -5.27 4.87
CA CYS A 145 9.69 -6.47 4.72
C CYS A 145 8.50 -6.48 5.69
N SER A 146 8.68 -5.97 6.92
CA SER A 146 7.60 -5.81 7.90
C SER A 146 6.56 -4.77 7.47
N CYS A 147 6.99 -3.63 6.94
CA CYS A 147 6.09 -2.60 6.41
C CYS A 147 5.28 -3.13 5.21
N GLN A 148 5.95 -3.83 4.28
CA GLN A 148 5.33 -4.48 3.14
C GLN A 148 4.33 -5.58 3.57
N LYS A 149 4.70 -6.37 4.60
CA LYS A 149 3.83 -7.40 5.18
C LYS A 149 2.52 -6.83 5.69
N LEU A 150 2.57 -5.67 6.35
CA LEU A 150 1.40 -5.02 6.90
C LEU A 150 0.41 -4.59 5.81
N ALA A 151 0.91 -4.03 4.70
CA ALA A 151 0.10 -3.68 3.53
C ALA A 151 -0.54 -4.91 2.89
N PHE A 152 0.21 -6.00 2.74
CA PHE A 152 -0.30 -7.28 2.23
C PHE A 152 -1.35 -7.90 3.17
N ASP A 153 -1.14 -7.89 4.48
CA ASP A 153 -2.11 -8.43 5.43
C ASP A 153 -3.42 -7.63 5.42
N TRP A 154 -3.36 -6.32 5.19
CA TRP A 154 -4.56 -5.51 4.97
C TRP A 154 -5.30 -5.89 3.70
N SER A 155 -4.60 -6.10 2.57
CA SER A 155 -5.27 -6.52 1.33
C SER A 155 -5.92 -7.91 1.45
N CYS A 156 -5.37 -8.77 2.30
CA CYS A 156 -5.94 -10.07 2.68
C CYS A 156 -7.06 -9.99 3.74
N GLY A 157 -7.45 -8.80 4.18
CA GLY A 157 -8.56 -8.62 5.14
C GLY A 157 -8.20 -8.87 6.61
N LYS A 158 -6.91 -8.87 6.99
CA LYS A 158 -6.51 -9.07 8.40
C LYS A 158 -6.50 -7.78 9.23
N LEU A 159 -6.49 -6.62 8.56
CA LEU A 159 -6.55 -5.29 9.18
C LEU A 159 -7.89 -4.60 8.88
N GLU A 160 -9.00 -5.19 9.34
CA GLU A 160 -10.35 -4.66 9.08
C GLU A 160 -10.62 -3.31 9.74
N ARG A 161 -9.82 -2.93 10.74
CA ARG A 161 -9.91 -1.63 11.41
C ARG A 161 -9.74 -0.45 10.45
N PHE A 162 -8.93 -0.61 9.41
CA PHE A 162 -8.61 0.47 8.47
C PHE A 162 -9.31 0.24 7.14
N LYS A 163 -10.05 1.26 6.67
CA LYS A 163 -10.66 1.26 5.34
C LYS A 163 -9.61 1.36 4.25
N VAL A 164 -8.53 2.11 4.49
CA VAL A 164 -7.45 2.36 3.51
C VAL A 164 -6.09 2.23 4.19
N VAL A 165 -5.16 1.52 3.54
CA VAL A 165 -3.75 1.51 3.90
C VAL A 165 -2.95 2.13 2.77
N LEU A 166 -2.11 3.11 3.11
CA LEU A 166 -1.25 3.85 2.18
C LEU A 166 0.21 3.57 2.53
N PHE A 167 0.84 2.67 1.78
CA PHE A 167 2.27 2.38 1.88
C PHE A 167 3.08 3.34 1.02
N LEU A 168 4.02 4.08 1.62
CA LEU A 168 4.85 5.06 0.93
C LEU A 168 6.33 4.75 1.14
N GLU A 169 7.06 4.63 0.04
CA GLU A 169 8.51 4.54 0.07
C GLU A 169 9.12 5.94 0.07
N MET A 170 9.81 6.29 1.17
CA MET A 170 10.32 7.63 1.40
C MET A 170 11.50 8.00 0.48
N ARG A 171 12.25 7.01 -0.02
CA ARG A 171 13.26 7.22 -1.08
C ARG A 171 12.69 7.81 -2.37
N HIS A 172 11.39 7.66 -2.60
CA HIS A 172 10.69 8.15 -3.81
C HIS A 172 9.80 9.36 -3.52
N LEU A 173 9.89 9.92 -2.32
CA LEU A 173 9.11 11.08 -1.90
C LEU A 173 9.71 12.37 -2.50
N ALA A 174 8.88 13.08 -3.26
CA ALA A 174 9.24 14.36 -3.85
C ALA A 174 8.03 15.30 -3.86
N GLY A 175 8.17 16.48 -3.24
CA GLY A 175 7.06 17.44 -3.14
C GLY A 175 6.04 17.05 -2.07
N LYS A 176 4.74 17.24 -2.34
CA LYS A 176 3.71 16.97 -1.33
C LYS A 176 3.40 15.48 -1.21
N VAL A 177 3.03 15.04 -0.02
CA VAL A 177 2.59 13.68 0.29
C VAL A 177 1.42 13.29 -0.60
N LYS A 178 0.44 14.18 -0.80
CA LYS A 178 -0.72 13.90 -1.65
C LYS A 178 -0.34 13.53 -3.10
N ASP A 179 0.65 14.23 -3.66
CA ASP A 179 1.10 14.01 -5.03
C ASP A 179 1.90 12.71 -5.13
N THR A 180 2.65 12.40 -4.06
CA THR A 180 3.43 11.17 -3.95
C THR A 180 2.54 9.94 -3.79
N ILE A 181 1.49 10.00 -2.97
CA ILE A 181 0.47 8.93 -2.87
C ILE A 181 -0.07 8.63 -4.26
N PHE A 182 -0.51 9.66 -4.97
CA PHE A 182 -1.09 9.50 -6.29
C PHE A 182 -0.11 8.85 -7.28
N LYS A 183 1.15 9.28 -7.27
CA LYS A 183 2.19 8.80 -8.19
C LYS A 183 2.71 7.40 -7.85
N GLN A 184 2.87 7.06 -6.57
CA GLN A 184 3.44 5.78 -6.15
C GLN A 184 2.40 4.65 -6.14
N LEU A 185 1.16 4.97 -5.75
CA LEU A 185 0.17 3.95 -5.43
C LEU A 185 -0.94 3.78 -6.47
N LEU A 186 -1.21 4.80 -7.28
CA LEU A 186 -2.29 4.74 -8.26
C LEU A 186 -1.76 4.58 -9.69
N PRO A 187 -2.46 3.79 -10.54
CA PRO A 187 -2.20 3.76 -11.96
C PRO A 187 -2.36 5.13 -12.63
N GLU A 188 -1.59 5.40 -13.68
CA GLU A 188 -1.66 6.67 -14.43
C GLU A 188 -3.03 6.91 -15.10
N ASP A 189 -3.78 5.85 -15.38
CA ASP A 189 -5.11 5.90 -15.99
C ASP A 189 -6.26 6.02 -14.97
N THR A 190 -5.93 6.21 -13.68
CA THR A 190 -6.94 6.41 -12.65
C THR A 190 -7.76 7.67 -12.91
N LYS A 191 -9.07 7.58 -12.66
CA LYS A 191 -10.00 8.71 -12.86
C LYS A 191 -10.08 9.64 -11.66
N THR A 192 -9.53 9.22 -10.53
CA THR A 192 -9.46 9.99 -9.30
C THR A 192 -8.44 11.10 -9.45
N THR A 193 -8.68 12.27 -8.88
CA THR A 193 -7.65 13.31 -8.78
C THR A 193 -6.93 13.26 -7.43
N PRO A 194 -5.67 13.75 -7.33
CA PRO A 194 -4.98 13.85 -6.05
C PRO A 194 -5.80 14.60 -4.99
N ASP A 195 -6.52 15.65 -5.38
CA ASP A 195 -7.34 16.46 -4.46
C ASP A 195 -8.58 15.71 -3.96
N GLN A 196 -9.22 14.90 -4.82
CA GLN A 196 -10.36 14.05 -4.42
C GLN A 196 -9.93 12.98 -3.43
N LEU A 197 -8.80 12.31 -3.72
CA LEU A 197 -8.24 11.32 -2.80
C LEU A 197 -7.85 11.96 -1.47
N TRP A 198 -7.21 13.12 -1.51
CA TRP A 198 -6.81 13.83 -0.30
C TRP A 198 -8.01 14.26 0.53
N SER A 199 -9.07 14.78 -0.09
CA SER A 199 -10.32 15.11 0.61
C SER A 199 -10.91 13.88 1.30
N TYR A 200 -10.94 12.73 0.61
CA TYR A 200 -11.41 11.49 1.23
C TYR A 200 -10.57 11.08 2.45
N ILE A 201 -9.24 11.20 2.36
CA ILE A 201 -8.34 10.90 3.48
C ILE A 201 -8.63 11.84 4.67
N GLN A 202 -8.85 13.14 4.41
CA GLN A 202 -9.17 14.11 5.45
C GLN A 202 -10.53 13.84 6.11
N ASP A 203 -11.50 13.34 5.35
CA ASP A 203 -12.83 13.00 5.89
C ASP A 203 -12.84 11.67 6.66
N ASN A 204 -11.83 10.81 6.49
CA ASN A 204 -11.77 9.46 7.06
C ASN A 204 -10.48 9.20 7.86
N GLN A 205 -9.92 10.22 8.53
CA GLN A 205 -8.60 10.14 9.18
C GLN A 205 -8.43 8.96 10.14
N ASP A 206 -9.46 8.59 10.90
CA ASP A 206 -9.39 7.48 11.87
C ASP A 206 -9.38 6.09 11.21
N ASP A 207 -9.82 6.01 9.95
CA ASP A 207 -9.92 4.77 9.18
C ASP A 207 -8.77 4.60 8.17
N VAL A 208 -7.83 5.55 8.09
CA VAL A 208 -6.70 5.53 7.16
C VAL A 208 -5.39 5.27 7.90
N LEU A 209 -4.63 4.27 7.46
CA LEU A 209 -3.30 3.98 7.97
C LEU A 209 -2.23 4.37 6.95
N PHE A 210 -1.27 5.20 7.38
CA PHE A 210 -0.04 5.48 6.65
C PHE A 210 1.09 4.55 7.11
N ILE A 211 1.74 3.89 6.16
CA ILE A 211 2.97 3.12 6.39
C ILE A 211 4.09 3.83 5.65
N LEU A 212 5.07 4.35 6.37
CA LEU A 212 6.19 5.11 5.81
C LEU A 212 7.47 4.27 5.94
N ASP A 213 8.00 3.78 4.81
CA ASP A 213 9.23 3.00 4.77
C ASP A 213 10.44 3.84 4.35
N GLY A 214 11.58 3.64 5.01
CA GLY A 214 12.83 4.35 4.69
C GLY A 214 12.87 5.81 5.15
N LEU A 215 12.32 6.14 6.33
CA LEU A 215 12.39 7.52 6.87
C LEU A 215 13.81 8.08 6.99
N ASP A 216 14.80 7.21 7.17
CA ASP A 216 16.23 7.54 7.18
C ASP A 216 16.80 7.82 5.77
N GLU A 217 16.09 7.41 4.72
CA GLU A 217 16.45 7.64 3.31
C GLU A 217 15.94 8.99 2.77
N LEU A 218 15.19 9.74 3.58
CA LEU A 218 14.76 11.11 3.25
C LEU A 218 15.98 12.02 3.13
N SER A 219 16.24 12.51 1.92
CA SER A 219 17.27 13.53 1.71
C SER A 219 16.93 14.82 2.47
N GLN A 220 17.95 15.58 2.87
CA GLN A 220 17.73 16.85 3.57
C GLN A 220 16.96 17.86 2.71
N GLU A 221 17.09 17.76 1.38
CA GLU A 221 16.38 18.57 0.40
C GLU A 221 14.91 18.16 0.29
N ALA A 222 14.62 16.85 0.23
CA ALA A 222 13.25 16.33 0.23
C ALA A 222 12.54 16.64 1.56
N GLY A 223 13.22 16.48 2.69
CA GLY A 223 12.66 16.80 4.02
C GLY A 223 12.30 18.28 4.22
N LYS A 224 12.88 19.21 3.44
CA LYS A 224 12.57 20.64 3.49
C LYS A 224 11.40 21.04 2.59
N VAL A 225 11.14 20.27 1.53
CA VAL A 225 10.14 20.57 0.50
C VAL A 225 8.85 19.77 0.71
N THR A 226 8.96 18.64 1.41
CA THR A 226 7.84 17.73 1.66
C THR A 226 7.12 18.07 2.96
N ASP A 227 5.82 17.81 2.99
CA ASP A 227 4.94 17.93 4.16
C ASP A 227 4.85 16.63 4.97
N VAL A 228 5.75 15.66 4.72
CA VAL A 228 5.79 14.38 5.44
C VAL A 228 6.08 14.55 6.92
N VAL A 229 6.89 15.55 7.28
CA VAL A 229 7.19 15.85 8.69
C VAL A 229 5.93 16.37 9.38
N ASP A 230 5.12 17.17 8.69
CA ASP A 230 3.84 17.66 9.21
C ASP A 230 2.84 16.51 9.35
N LEU A 231 2.82 15.55 8.42
CA LEU A 231 2.04 14.30 8.55
C LEU A 231 2.45 13.52 9.81
N ILE A 232 3.75 13.28 9.98
CA ILE A 232 4.29 12.55 11.13
C ILE A 232 4.03 13.32 12.43
N GLN A 233 3.99 14.65 12.40
CA GLN A 233 3.66 15.47 13.56
C GLN A 233 2.14 15.56 13.81
N GLY A 234 1.30 15.20 12.82
CA GLY A 234 -0.16 15.28 12.89
C GLY A 234 -0.67 16.72 12.74
N LYS A 235 0.01 17.53 11.93
CA LYS A 235 -0.35 18.92 11.62
C LYS A 235 -1.20 19.06 10.36
N ILE A 236 -1.35 17.98 9.59
CA ILE A 236 -2.16 17.86 8.38
C ILE A 236 -3.06 16.64 8.44
#